data_AF-A0AAP9USC5-F1
#
_entry.id   AF-A0AAP9USC5-F1
#
_cell.length_a   1.000
_cell.length_b   1.000
_cell.length_c   1.000
_cell.angle_alpha   90.00
_cell.angle_beta   90.00
_cell.angle_gamma   90.00
#
_symmetry.space_group_name_H-M   'P 1'
#
loop_
_entity.id
_entity.type
_entity.pdbx_description
1 polymer ?
#
loop_
_entity_poly.entity_id
_entity_poly.type
_entity_poly.pdbx_seq_one_letter_code
_entity_poly.pdbx_strand_id
1 'polypeptide(L)'
;MQRVTNCVLTSGDKVLLLQKPRRGWWVAPGGKMESGETVRDAVIREYREETGLYVLNPQLKGIFTFIIKENDQVVSEWMMFTFVADHYTGKHVEESEEGIIRWHQAGDVGSLPMAPGDVHILDFMLKGKGLLHGTFTYTPDFELLSYRLDPQGE
;
A
#
# COMPACT_ATOMS: atom_id res chain seq x y z
N MET A 1 -12.44 -4.97 -13.10
CA MET A 1 -11.58 -4.07 -12.33
C MET A 1 -11.41 -4.62 -10.91
N GLN A 2 -10.18 -4.89 -10.48
CA GLN A 2 -9.91 -5.36 -9.13
C GLN A 2 -9.86 -4.17 -8.15
N ARG A 3 -10.11 -4.44 -6.86
CA ARG A 3 -10.03 -3.46 -5.77
C ARG A 3 -9.14 -4.03 -4.69
N VAL A 4 -8.15 -3.25 -4.27
CA VAL A 4 -7.11 -3.66 -3.31
C VAL A 4 -7.12 -2.67 -2.15
N THR A 5 -6.86 -3.15 -0.95
CA THR A 5 -6.67 -2.32 0.24
C THR A 5 -5.31 -2.62 0.84
N ASN A 6 -4.66 -1.62 1.43
CA ASN A 6 -3.49 -1.82 2.26
C ASN A 6 -3.48 -0.83 3.42
N CYS A 7 -2.63 -1.07 4.42
CA CYS A 7 -2.50 -0.18 5.56
C CYS A 7 -1.04 0.16 5.83
N VAL A 8 -0.74 1.44 6.01
CA VAL A 8 0.53 1.91 6.55
C VAL A 8 0.37 1.97 8.07
N LEU A 9 0.81 0.90 8.75
CA LEU A 9 0.83 0.84 10.21
C LEU A 9 2.13 1.45 10.74
N THR A 10 1.99 2.43 11.62
CA THR A 10 3.10 3.06 12.32
C THR A 10 3.13 2.69 13.80
N SER A 11 4.33 2.64 14.37
CA SER A 11 4.55 2.46 15.81
C SER A 11 5.81 3.21 16.20
N GLY A 12 5.63 4.36 16.86
CA GLY A 12 6.73 5.31 17.08
C GLY A 12 7.29 5.83 15.76
N ASP A 13 8.61 5.67 15.56
CA ASP A 13 9.34 6.06 14.36
C ASP A 13 9.39 4.97 13.29
N LYS A 14 8.65 3.86 13.47
CA LYS A 14 8.70 2.71 12.57
C LYS A 14 7.42 2.52 11.78
N VAL A 15 7.56 1.88 10.62
CA VAL A 15 6.47 1.41 9.76
C VAL A 15 6.62 -0.09 9.49
N LEU A 16 5.51 -0.82 9.48
CA LEU A 16 5.51 -2.25 9.13
C LEU A 16 5.32 -2.42 7.62
N LEU A 17 6.24 -3.13 6.97
CA LEU A 17 6.18 -3.42 5.54
C LEU A 17 6.36 -4.93 5.28
N LEU A 18 5.89 -5.36 4.12
CA LEU A 18 6.03 -6.73 3.61
C LEU A 18 6.88 -6.72 2.34
N GLN A 19 7.84 -7.62 2.24
CA GLN A 19 8.69 -7.81 1.07
C GLN A 19 8.22 -9.00 0.24
N LYS A 20 7.77 -8.75 -0.99
CA LYS A 20 7.33 -9.83 -1.89
C LYS A 20 8.52 -10.61 -2.45
N PRO A 21 8.50 -11.95 -2.47
CA PRO A 21 9.65 -12.78 -2.83
C PRO A 21 10.12 -12.61 -4.28
N ARG A 22 9.22 -12.25 -5.20
CA ARG A 22 9.51 -12.23 -6.64
C ARG A 22 10.37 -11.05 -7.10
N ARG A 23 10.15 -9.85 -6.56
CA ARG A 23 10.90 -8.63 -6.93
C ARG A 23 11.75 -8.07 -5.79
N GLY A 24 11.63 -8.63 -4.58
CA GLY A 24 12.27 -8.08 -3.38
C GLY A 24 11.73 -6.69 -3.02
N TRP A 25 10.58 -6.30 -3.57
CA TRP A 25 9.96 -5.01 -3.34
C TRP A 25 9.18 -4.99 -2.03
N TRP A 26 9.34 -3.91 -1.27
CA TRP A 26 8.59 -3.63 -0.06
C TRP A 26 7.28 -2.94 -0.39
N VAL A 27 6.21 -3.36 0.27
CA VAL A 27 4.86 -2.83 0.13
C VAL A 27 4.19 -2.70 1.50
N ALA A 28 3.20 -1.82 1.60
CA ALA A 28 2.29 -1.83 2.74
C ALA A 28 1.43 -3.12 2.70
N PRO A 29 1.34 -3.89 3.81
CA PRO A 29 0.54 -5.11 3.84
C PRO A 29 -0.95 -4.87 3.57
N GLY A 30 -1.60 -5.86 2.97
CA GLY A 30 -3.00 -5.86 2.58
C GLY A 30 -3.23 -6.57 1.25
N GLY A 31 -4.49 -6.67 0.83
CA GLY A 31 -4.85 -7.49 -0.31
C GLY A 31 -6.17 -7.14 -0.96
N LYS A 32 -6.78 -8.14 -1.59
CA LYS A 32 -7.93 -7.93 -2.48
C LYS A 32 -9.22 -7.91 -1.69
N MET A 33 -10.13 -7.01 -2.09
CA MET A 33 -11.49 -7.02 -1.53
C MET A 33 -12.27 -8.24 -1.99
N GLU A 34 -12.99 -8.88 -1.07
CA GLU A 34 -13.98 -9.90 -1.38
C GLU A 34 -15.35 -9.27 -1.72
N SER A 35 -16.28 -10.11 -2.19
CA SER A 35 -17.63 -9.67 -2.52
C SER A 35 -18.42 -9.36 -1.26
N GLY A 36 -19.00 -8.16 -1.19
CA GLY A 36 -19.82 -7.72 -0.06
C GLY A 36 -19.07 -6.98 1.05
N GLU A 37 -17.74 -6.98 1.02
CA GLU A 37 -16.93 -6.24 2.00
C GLU A 37 -16.95 -4.73 1.75
N THR A 38 -16.93 -3.93 2.81
CA THR A 38 -16.48 -2.54 2.71
C THR A 38 -14.96 -2.50 2.56
N VAL A 39 -14.41 -1.39 2.06
CA VAL A 39 -12.95 -1.18 2.01
C VAL A 39 -12.29 -1.29 3.40
N ARG A 40 -13.02 -0.95 4.46
CA ARG A 40 -12.53 -1.03 5.84
C ARG A 40 -12.52 -2.47 6.35
N ASP A 41 -13.52 -3.27 6.00
CA ASP A 41 -13.56 -4.70 6.38
C ASP A 41 -12.40 -5.45 5.72
N ALA A 42 -12.21 -5.22 4.41
CA ALA A 42 -11.15 -5.84 3.63
C ALA A 42 -9.75 -5.52 4.21
N VAL A 43 -9.46 -4.25 4.52
CA VAL A 43 -8.13 -3.91 5.08
C VAL A 43 -7.91 -4.52 6.46
N ILE A 44 -8.94 -4.65 7.31
CA ILE A 44 -8.78 -5.26 8.63
C ILE A 44 -8.55 -6.77 8.51
N ARG A 45 -9.26 -7.45 7.61
CA ARG A 45 -9.11 -8.89 7.36
C ARG A 45 -7.74 -9.20 6.76
N GLU A 46 -7.43 -8.61 5.61
CA GLU A 46 -6.18 -8.87 4.86
C GLU A 46 -4.95 -8.55 5.71
N TYR A 47 -4.95 -7.42 6.40
CA TYR A 47 -3.79 -7.03 7.22
C TYR A 47 -3.53 -8.03 8.35
N ARG A 48 -4.59 -8.59 8.95
CA ARG A 48 -4.47 -9.63 9.97
C ARG A 48 -3.96 -10.93 9.38
N GLU A 49 -4.50 -11.36 8.24
CA GLU A 49 -4.10 -12.59 7.56
C GLU A 49 -2.62 -12.56 7.18
N GLU A 50 -2.13 -11.44 6.65
CA GLU A 50 -0.72 -11.31 6.28
C GLU A 50 0.19 -11.12 7.49
N THR A 51 -0.16 -10.28 8.47
CA THR A 51 0.80 -9.82 9.51
C THR A 51 0.58 -10.39 10.90
N GLY A 52 -0.54 -11.06 11.14
CA GLY A 52 -0.99 -11.47 12.48
C GLY A 52 -1.44 -10.33 13.39
N LEU A 53 -1.42 -9.07 12.90
CA LEU A 53 -1.79 -7.89 13.68
C LEU A 53 -3.21 -7.42 13.38
N TYR A 54 -3.89 -6.96 14.42
CA TYR A 54 -5.19 -6.32 14.33
C TYR A 54 -5.00 -4.81 14.37
N VAL A 55 -5.08 -4.15 13.22
CA VAL A 55 -5.06 -2.69 13.15
C VAL A 55 -6.33 -2.11 13.77
N LEU A 56 -6.18 -1.13 14.65
CA LEU A 56 -7.29 -0.49 15.34
C LEU A 56 -7.64 0.84 14.66
N ASN A 57 -8.92 1.03 14.36
CA ASN A 57 -9.46 2.24 13.74
C ASN A 57 -8.68 2.76 12.52
N PRO A 58 -8.38 1.92 11.51
CA PRO A 58 -7.67 2.38 10.32
C PRO A 58 -8.46 3.49 9.62
N GLN A 59 -7.75 4.53 9.19
CA GLN A 59 -8.32 5.70 8.51
C GLN A 59 -7.92 5.70 7.03
N LEU A 60 -8.89 5.85 6.13
CA LEU A 60 -8.61 5.95 4.70
C LEU A 60 -7.87 7.26 4.41
N LYS A 61 -6.70 7.17 3.78
CA LYS A 61 -5.82 8.31 3.49
C LYS A 61 -5.37 8.37 2.03
N GLY A 62 -5.55 7.30 1.26
CA GLY A 62 -5.22 7.25 -0.16
C GLY A 62 -6.28 6.57 -1.02
N ILE A 63 -6.61 7.15 -2.18
CA ILE A 63 -7.48 6.55 -3.20
C ILE A 63 -6.78 6.65 -4.54
N PHE A 64 -6.42 5.51 -5.12
CA PHE A 64 -5.58 5.47 -6.30
C PHE A 64 -6.17 4.58 -7.40
N THR A 65 -5.99 5.02 -8.64
CA THR A 65 -6.20 4.20 -9.84
C THR A 65 -4.84 3.82 -10.42
N PHE A 66 -4.64 2.55 -10.69
CA PHE A 66 -3.45 2.04 -11.36
C PHE A 66 -3.84 1.50 -12.73
N ILE A 67 -3.08 1.90 -13.74
CA ILE A 67 -3.32 1.59 -15.14
C ILE A 67 -2.06 0.93 -15.69
N ILE A 68 -2.19 -0.20 -16.38
CA ILE A 68 -1.13 -0.75 -17.22
C ILE A 68 -1.46 -0.45 -18.67
N LYS A 69 -0.50 0.15 -19.38
CA LYS A 69 -0.58 0.42 -20.82
C LYS A 69 0.46 -0.36 -21.60
N GLU A 70 0.04 -0.86 -22.75
CA GLU A 70 0.90 -1.45 -23.78
C GLU A 70 0.48 -0.85 -25.13
N ASN A 71 1.43 -0.29 -25.89
CA ASN A 71 1.17 0.39 -27.18
C ASN A 71 0.03 1.43 -27.09
N ASP A 72 0.07 2.28 -26.05
CA ASP A 72 -0.94 3.30 -25.70
C ASP A 72 -2.35 2.79 -25.37
N GLN A 73 -2.58 1.48 -25.38
CA GLN A 73 -3.85 0.87 -24.98
C GLN A 73 -3.82 0.45 -23.51
N VAL A 74 -4.93 0.67 -22.81
CA VAL A 74 -5.10 0.18 -21.43
C VAL A 74 -5.38 -1.32 -21.48
N VAL A 75 -4.47 -2.11 -20.89
CA VAL A 75 -4.59 -3.58 -20.83
C VAL A 75 -5.00 -4.09 -19.45
N SER A 76 -4.81 -3.29 -18.39
CA SER A 76 -5.28 -3.59 -17.04
C SER A 76 -5.53 -2.32 -16.24
N GLU A 77 -6.53 -2.38 -15.36
CA GLU A 77 -6.87 -1.30 -14.43
C GLU A 77 -7.37 -1.86 -13.09
N TRP A 78 -6.89 -1.28 -11.99
CA TRP A 78 -7.36 -1.59 -10.65
C TRP A 78 -7.34 -0.35 -9.74
N MET A 79 -8.08 -0.44 -8.64
CA MET A 79 -8.11 0.58 -7.59
C MET A 79 -7.36 0.11 -6.34
N MET A 80 -6.68 1.02 -5.66
CA MET A 80 -6.07 0.80 -4.36
C MET A 80 -6.56 1.83 -3.34
N PHE A 81 -6.97 1.34 -2.18
CA PHE A 81 -7.38 2.15 -1.03
C PHE A 81 -6.36 1.99 0.09
N THR A 82 -5.60 3.04 0.36
CA THR A 82 -4.55 3.02 1.38
C THR A 82 -5.05 3.63 2.67
N PHE A 83 -4.97 2.84 3.73
CA PHE A 83 -5.28 3.24 5.09
C PHE A 83 -4.01 3.58 5.86
N VAL A 84 -4.18 4.33 6.94
CA VAL A 84 -3.16 4.51 7.98
C VAL A 84 -3.70 4.06 9.32
N ALA A 85 -2.82 3.55 10.16
CA ALA A 85 -3.09 3.24 11.56
C ALA A 85 -1.82 3.45 12.41
N ASP A 86 -2.03 3.71 13.69
CA ASP A 86 -0.97 3.91 14.69
C ASP A 86 -1.20 3.05 15.96
N HIS A 87 -2.32 2.34 16.03
CA HIS A 87 -2.66 1.44 17.11
C HIS A 87 -2.97 0.05 16.56
N TYR A 88 -2.50 -0.98 17.25
CA TYR A 88 -2.73 -2.36 16.88
C TYR A 88 -2.71 -3.28 18.11
N THR A 89 -3.25 -4.49 17.95
CA THR A 89 -3.09 -5.60 18.90
C THR A 89 -2.68 -6.87 18.16
N GLY A 90 -2.49 -7.97 18.88
CA GLY A 90 -2.04 -9.24 18.29
C GLY A 90 -0.53 -9.42 18.33
N LYS A 91 -0.05 -10.50 17.72
CA LYS A 91 1.36 -10.88 17.70
C LYS A 91 1.85 -10.83 16.26
N HIS A 92 2.85 -10.00 16.03
CA HIS A 92 3.51 -9.86 14.73
C HIS A 92 4.11 -11.21 14.30
N VAL A 93 3.80 -11.64 13.07
CA VAL A 93 4.50 -12.72 12.38
C VAL A 93 5.58 -12.13 11.48
N GLU A 94 6.76 -12.74 11.46
CA GLU A 94 7.90 -12.25 10.68
C GLU A 94 7.84 -12.68 9.20
N GLU A 95 6.98 -13.64 8.87
CA GLU A 95 6.82 -14.20 7.53
C GLU A 95 5.39 -14.73 7.35
N SER A 96 4.86 -14.56 6.14
CA SER A 96 3.60 -15.14 5.67
C SER A 96 3.79 -15.76 4.28
N GLU A 97 2.72 -16.31 3.70
CA GLU A 97 2.75 -16.84 2.33
C GLU A 97 3.12 -15.77 1.29
N GLU A 98 2.89 -14.49 1.60
CA GLU A 98 3.16 -13.36 0.71
C GLU A 98 4.60 -12.82 0.83
N GLY A 99 5.33 -13.20 1.89
CA GLY A 99 6.76 -12.89 2.05
C GLY A 99 7.17 -12.48 3.47
N ILE A 100 8.30 -11.78 3.55
CA ILE A 100 8.95 -11.38 4.81
C ILE A 100 8.35 -10.07 5.31
N ILE A 101 8.06 -9.96 6.60
CA ILE A 101 7.40 -8.81 7.21
C ILE A 101 8.35 -8.18 8.22
N ARG A 102 8.63 -6.89 8.08
CA ARG A 102 9.57 -6.19 8.96
C ARG A 102 9.16 -4.77 9.28
N TRP A 103 9.53 -4.36 10.49
CA TRP A 103 9.52 -2.97 10.89
C TRP A 103 10.74 -2.24 10.31
N HIS A 104 10.49 -1.15 9.61
CA HIS A 104 11.50 -0.24 9.07
C HIS A 104 11.42 1.10 9.75
N GLN A 105 12.53 1.83 9.80
CA GLN A 105 12.51 3.23 10.20
C GLN A 105 11.75 4.04 9.15
N ALA A 106 10.80 4.86 9.58
CA ALA A 106 9.96 5.66 8.69
C ALA A 106 10.78 6.63 7.83
N GLY A 107 11.90 7.13 8.37
CA GLY A 107 12.85 7.97 7.64
C GLY A 107 13.60 7.25 6.50
N ASP A 108 13.74 5.92 6.59
CA ASP A 108 14.53 5.12 5.64
C ASP A 108 13.69 4.55 4.49
N VAL A 109 12.36 4.67 4.56
CA VAL A 109 11.41 4.07 3.60
C VAL A 109 11.72 4.47 2.16
N GLY A 110 12.10 5.72 1.92
CA GLY A 110 12.42 6.21 0.58
C GLY A 110 13.65 5.54 -0.08
N SER A 111 14.44 4.78 0.67
CA SER A 111 15.60 4.03 0.17
C SER A 111 15.33 2.55 -0.09
N LEU A 112 14.16 2.04 0.33
CA LEU A 112 13.80 0.65 0.17
C LEU A 112 13.44 0.34 -1.29
N PRO A 113 13.78 -0.85 -1.81
CA PRO A 113 13.34 -1.27 -3.13
C PRO A 113 11.81 -1.40 -3.14
N MET A 114 11.12 -0.62 -3.98
CA MET A 114 9.67 -0.65 -4.14
C MET A 114 9.27 -0.16 -5.54
N ALA A 115 7.98 -0.29 -5.88
CA ALA A 115 7.48 0.32 -7.10
C ALA A 115 7.58 1.85 -7.02
N PRO A 116 7.97 2.57 -8.10
CA PRO A 116 8.17 4.02 -8.06
C PRO A 116 6.95 4.81 -7.54
N GLY A 117 5.72 4.41 -7.86
CA GLY A 117 4.52 5.05 -7.36
C GLY A 117 4.30 4.84 -5.86
N ASP A 118 4.68 3.68 -5.33
CA ASP A 118 4.55 3.38 -3.90
C ASP A 118 5.46 4.27 -3.06
N VAL A 119 6.62 4.69 -3.58
CA VAL A 119 7.50 5.68 -2.92
C VAL A 119 6.72 6.95 -2.60
N HIS A 120 6.02 7.49 -3.59
CA HIS A 120 5.22 8.71 -3.43
C HIS A 120 4.04 8.51 -2.47
N ILE A 121 3.39 7.35 -2.54
CA ILE A 121 2.26 7.02 -1.66
C ILE A 121 2.72 6.91 -0.22
N LEU A 122 3.73 6.09 0.06
CA LEU A 122 4.23 5.88 1.42
C LEU A 122 4.76 7.18 2.04
N ASP A 123 5.48 8.00 1.27
CA ASP A 123 5.97 9.29 1.74
C ASP A 123 4.81 10.20 2.22
N PHE A 124 3.75 10.32 1.42
CA PHE A 124 2.56 11.07 1.83
C PHE A 124 1.82 10.42 3.00
N MET A 125 1.70 9.09 3.03
CA MET A 125 1.04 8.39 4.14
C MET A 125 1.74 8.67 5.47
N LEU A 126 3.08 8.77 5.46
CA LEU A 126 3.89 9.02 6.65
C LEU A 126 3.95 10.51 7.03
N LYS A 127 4.02 11.43 6.05
CA LYS A 127 4.33 12.85 6.31
C LYS A 127 3.18 13.81 6.00
N GLY A 128 2.37 13.48 5.00
CA GLY A 128 1.29 14.33 4.50
C GLY A 128 0.08 14.39 5.43
N LYS A 129 -0.81 15.36 5.18
CA LYS A 129 -2.08 15.54 5.90
C LYS A 129 -3.24 15.47 4.92
N GLY A 130 -4.38 15.00 5.39
CA GLY A 130 -5.59 14.86 4.57
C GLY A 130 -5.56 13.63 3.66
N LEU A 131 -6.38 13.67 2.61
CA LEU A 131 -6.63 12.56 1.69
C LEU A 131 -5.84 12.78 0.39
N LEU A 132 -5.10 11.76 -0.05
CA LEU A 132 -4.40 11.76 -1.33
C LEU A 132 -5.21 11.00 -2.37
N HIS A 133 -5.39 11.62 -3.53
CA HIS A 133 -5.95 10.98 -4.71
C HIS A 133 -4.85 10.83 -5.74
N GLY A 134 -4.92 9.78 -6.56
CA GLY A 134 -3.95 9.65 -7.63
C GLY A 134 -4.28 8.69 -8.73
N THR A 135 -3.55 8.83 -9.82
CA THR A 135 -3.52 7.86 -10.91
C THR A 135 -2.08 7.58 -11.28
N PHE A 136 -1.71 6.32 -11.38
CA PHE A 136 -0.39 5.87 -11.83
C PHE A 136 -0.54 5.01 -13.07
N THR A 137 0.27 5.30 -14.10
CA THR A 137 0.29 4.55 -15.35
C THR A 137 1.63 3.85 -15.50
N TYR A 138 1.60 2.54 -15.73
CA TYR A 138 2.76 1.67 -15.83
C TYR A 138 2.83 0.92 -17.16
N THR A 139 4.01 0.45 -17.53
CA THR A 139 4.19 -0.62 -18.52
C THR A 139 3.82 -2.00 -17.93
N PRO A 140 3.67 -3.07 -18.74
CA PRO A 140 3.46 -4.43 -18.22
C PRO A 140 4.57 -4.93 -17.30
N ASP A 141 5.78 -4.36 -17.42
CA ASP A 141 6.93 -4.67 -16.57
C ASP A 141 6.98 -3.82 -15.27
N PHE A 142 5.96 -3.01 -15.02
CA PHE A 142 5.83 -2.07 -13.89
C PHE A 142 6.88 -0.93 -13.91
N GLU A 143 7.25 -0.46 -15.09
CA GLU A 143 7.96 0.82 -15.23
C GLU A 143 6.94 1.97 -15.20
N LEU A 144 7.16 2.97 -14.36
CA LEU A 144 6.24 4.10 -14.19
C LEU A 144 6.35 5.05 -15.40
N LEU A 145 5.28 5.14 -16.19
CA LEU A 145 5.20 6.03 -17.36
C LEU A 145 4.79 7.45 -16.97
N SER A 146 3.78 7.57 -16.10
CA SER A 146 3.29 8.86 -15.62
C SER A 146 2.45 8.69 -14.36
N TYR A 147 2.32 9.77 -13.59
CA TYR A 147 1.40 9.82 -12.46
C TYR A 147 0.79 11.20 -12.28
N ARG A 148 -0.35 11.25 -11.59
CA ARG A 148 -1.02 12.47 -11.13
C ARG A 148 -1.41 12.27 -9.69
N LEU A 149 -1.09 13.23 -8.84
CA LEU A 149 -1.47 13.26 -7.43
C LEU A 149 -2.23 14.55 -7.11
N ASP A 150 -3.19 14.44 -6.19
CA ASP A 150 -3.96 15.57 -5.65
C ASP A 150 -4.22 15.37 -4.14
N PRO A 151 -3.71 16.25 -3.26
CA PRO A 151 -2.92 17.45 -3.58
C PRO A 151 -1.60 17.12 -4.27
N GLN A 152 -1.13 18.02 -5.15
CA GLN A 152 0.25 17.96 -5.62
C GLN A 152 1.15 18.20 -4.41
N GLY A 153 2.18 17.35 -4.24
CA GLY A 153 3.10 17.46 -3.11
C GLY A 153 3.64 18.89 -2.96
N GLU A 154 3.69 19.38 -1.72
CA GLU A 154 4.29 20.68 -1.38
C GLU A 154 5.80 20.69 -1.68
#